data_AF-A0A973IY15-F1
#
_entry.id   AF-A0A973IY15-F1
#
_cell.length_a   1.000
_cell.length_b   1.000
_cell.length_c   1.000
_cell.angle_alpha   90.00
_cell.angle_beta   90.00
_cell.angle_gamma   90.00
#
_symmetry.space_group_name_H-M   'P 1'
#
loop_
_entity.id
_entity.type
_entity.pdbx_description
1 polymer ?
#
loop_
_entity_poly.entity_id
_entity_poly.type
_entity_poly.pdbx_seq_one_letter_code
_entity_poly.pdbx_strand_id
1 'polypeptide(L)'
;MNNKVIVPALVVLTIVGIGVFGATQTSAQTNSGFTSLVEQIATKFGLKQSDVQAVFDQHRQDRQTQMETQFEAKLSQDVKDGKITEAQKQLIIAKHKELAVNRQKYKESLKSMTADQRKTTREKEKNDLETWAKQNNIDLKYLYGGLGNGFGRGHGMK
;
A
#
# COMPACT_ATOMS: atom_id res chain seq x y z
N MET A 1 13.23 -36.45 -31.51
CA MET A 1 14.39 -35.99 -30.71
C MET A 1 13.97 -34.79 -29.89
N ASN A 2 14.44 -34.71 -28.66
CA ASN A 2 13.70 -34.21 -27.50
C ASN A 2 13.84 -32.68 -27.29
N ASN A 3 12.72 -31.96 -27.22
CA ASN A 3 12.70 -30.61 -26.67
C ASN A 3 12.39 -30.69 -25.17
N LYS A 4 13.44 -30.61 -24.36
CA LYS A 4 13.37 -30.64 -22.90
C LYS A 4 12.61 -29.40 -22.41
N VAL A 5 11.42 -29.62 -21.85
CA VAL A 5 10.69 -28.61 -21.08
C VAL A 5 11.45 -28.42 -19.77
N ILE A 6 12.14 -27.28 -19.63
CA ILE A 6 12.74 -26.87 -18.37
C ILE A 6 11.62 -26.30 -17.52
N VAL A 7 11.05 -27.15 -16.65
CA VAL A 7 10.19 -26.73 -15.54
C VAL A 7 11.09 -25.99 -14.55
N PRO A 8 10.92 -24.69 -14.29
CA PRO A 8 11.67 -24.03 -13.23
C PRO A 8 11.16 -24.60 -11.90
N ALA A 9 12.08 -25.23 -11.19
CA ALA A 9 11.89 -25.85 -9.89
C ALA A 9 11.24 -24.88 -8.90
N LEU A 10 10.16 -25.35 -8.26
CA LEU A 10 9.55 -24.75 -7.08
C LEU A 10 10.58 -24.69 -5.95
N VAL A 11 11.19 -23.52 -5.76
CA VAL A 11 11.92 -23.21 -4.53
C VAL A 11 10.87 -22.95 -3.45
N VAL A 12 10.55 -23.99 -2.69
CA VAL A 12 9.76 -23.87 -1.45
C VAL A 12 10.67 -23.23 -0.41
N LEU A 13 10.58 -21.90 -0.28
CA LEU A 13 11.14 -21.17 0.87
C LEU A 13 10.18 -21.35 2.05
N THR A 14 10.39 -22.41 2.83
CA THR A 14 9.86 -22.54 4.18
C THR A 14 10.52 -21.49 5.08
N ILE A 15 9.80 -20.42 5.45
CA ILE A 15 10.18 -19.59 6.59
C ILE A 15 9.15 -19.78 7.69
N VAL A 16 9.60 -20.51 8.71
CA VAL A 16 8.96 -20.73 10.00
C VAL A 16 8.91 -19.41 10.78
N GLY A 17 7.72 -19.08 11.29
CA GLY A 17 7.48 -18.75 12.69
C GLY A 17 8.03 -17.45 13.29
N ILE A 18 7.10 -16.54 13.57
CA ILE A 18 6.97 -15.71 14.80
C ILE A 18 8.19 -14.86 15.18
N GLY A 19 8.16 -13.58 14.77
CA GLY A 19 8.90 -12.50 15.40
C GLY A 19 7.92 -11.53 16.06
N VAL A 20 7.96 -11.49 17.38
CA VAL A 20 7.17 -10.63 18.30
C VAL A 20 7.09 -9.19 17.79
N PHE A 21 5.86 -8.70 17.56
CA PHE A 21 5.58 -7.27 17.38
C PHE A 21 5.86 -6.57 18.72
N GLY A 22 7.12 -6.20 18.95
CA GLY A 22 7.46 -5.18 19.93
C GLY A 22 6.91 -3.86 19.40
N ALA A 23 5.86 -3.35 20.05
CA ALA A 23 5.29 -2.05 19.77
C ALA A 23 6.32 -0.96 20.09
N THR A 24 7.22 -0.67 19.15
CA THR A 24 7.87 0.62 19.13
C THR A 24 6.83 1.61 18.62
N GLN A 25 6.29 2.40 19.55
CA GLN A 25 5.52 3.59 19.25
C GLN A 25 6.42 4.54 18.46
N THR A 26 6.46 4.37 17.14
CA THR A 26 7.11 5.32 16.25
C THR A 26 6.18 6.53 16.18
N SER A 27 6.65 7.65 16.73
CA SER A 27 5.92 8.91 16.68
C SER A 27 5.77 9.30 15.20
N ALA A 28 4.58 9.08 14.66
CA ALA A 28 4.24 9.48 13.30
C ALA A 28 4.17 11.01 13.28
N GLN A 29 5.19 11.62 12.70
CA GLN A 29 5.33 13.06 12.55
C GLN A 29 4.02 13.71 12.09
N THR A 30 3.54 14.65 12.90
CA THR A 30 2.23 15.31 12.85
C THR A 30 1.92 15.83 11.45
N ASN A 31 0.84 15.30 10.85
CA ASN A 31 0.26 15.84 9.62
C ASN A 31 -0.38 17.19 9.93
N SER A 32 0.25 18.29 9.48
CA SER A 32 -0.20 19.67 9.74
C SER A 32 -1.65 19.98 9.32
N GLY A 33 -2.30 19.15 8.50
CA GLY A 33 -3.72 19.30 8.12
C GLY A 33 -4.73 18.62 9.06
N PHE A 34 -4.34 17.55 9.76
CA PHE A 34 -5.23 16.90 10.75
C PHE A 34 -5.11 17.54 12.12
N THR A 35 -3.91 18.04 12.46
CA THR A 35 -3.69 18.80 13.69
C THR A 35 -4.63 20.00 13.78
N SER A 36 -4.88 20.71 12.66
CA SER A 36 -5.79 21.86 12.64
C SER A 36 -7.26 21.47 12.85
N LEU A 37 -7.71 20.31 12.33
CA LEU A 37 -9.09 19.85 12.51
C LEU A 37 -9.32 19.29 13.93
N VAL A 38 -8.35 18.53 14.46
CA VAL A 38 -8.37 18.05 15.86
C VAL A 38 -8.42 19.23 16.82
N GLU A 39 -7.60 20.27 16.58
CA GLU A 39 -7.59 21.51 17.38
C GLU A 39 -8.91 22.29 17.28
N GLN A 40 -9.48 22.43 16.08
CA GLN A 40 -10.78 23.09 15.88
C GLN A 40 -11.91 22.36 16.62
N ILE A 41 -11.96 21.03 16.54
CA ILE A 41 -12.97 20.21 17.25
C ILE A 41 -12.78 20.33 18.76
N ALA A 42 -11.54 20.20 19.24
CA ALA A 42 -11.22 20.35 20.65
C ALA A 42 -11.67 21.72 21.19
N THR A 43 -11.35 22.79 20.47
CA THR A 43 -11.72 24.16 20.85
C THR A 43 -13.22 24.40 20.79
N LYS A 44 -13.89 23.98 19.70
CA LYS A 44 -15.32 24.24 19.49
C LYS A 44 -16.21 23.54 20.51
N PHE A 45 -15.80 22.37 20.98
CA PHE A 45 -16.58 21.54 21.92
C PHE A 45 -15.98 21.48 23.33
N GLY A 46 -14.89 22.20 23.59
CA GLY A 46 -14.21 22.21 24.89
C GLY A 46 -13.62 20.86 25.30
N LEU A 47 -13.16 20.06 24.32
CA LEU A 47 -12.58 18.73 24.55
C LEU A 47 -11.06 18.81 24.70
N LYS A 48 -10.46 17.78 25.32
CA LYS A 48 -9.00 17.62 25.35
C LYS A 48 -8.49 17.22 23.96
N GLN A 49 -7.51 17.94 23.45
CA GLN A 49 -6.92 17.69 22.14
C GLN A 49 -6.33 16.28 22.02
N SER A 50 -5.74 15.74 23.10
CA SER A 50 -5.21 14.37 23.16
C SER A 50 -6.27 13.31 22.91
N ASP A 51 -7.46 13.52 23.46
CA ASP A 51 -8.54 12.53 23.40
C ASP A 51 -9.16 12.53 22.00
N VAL A 52 -9.30 13.72 21.41
CA VAL A 52 -9.71 13.85 20.00
C VAL A 52 -8.66 13.23 19.08
N GLN A 53 -7.37 13.50 19.30
CA GLN A 53 -6.28 12.90 18.52
C GLN A 53 -6.33 11.36 18.57
N ALA A 54 -6.50 10.79 19.76
CA ALA A 54 -6.60 9.34 19.94
C ALA A 54 -7.76 8.72 19.15
N VAL A 55 -8.93 9.38 19.09
CA VAL A 55 -10.07 8.92 18.28
C VAL A 55 -9.74 8.92 16.79
N PHE A 56 -9.08 9.98 16.30
CA PHE A 56 -8.67 10.04 14.89
C PHE A 56 -7.64 8.98 14.52
N ASP A 57 -6.67 8.75 15.41
CA ASP A 57 -5.65 7.72 15.21
C ASP A 57 -6.26 6.32 15.21
N GLN A 58 -7.17 6.04 16.15
CA GLN A 58 -7.93 4.78 16.17
C GLN A 58 -8.76 4.61 14.90
N HIS A 59 -9.55 5.61 14.51
CA HIS A 59 -10.35 5.53 13.29
C HIS A 59 -9.47 5.32 12.05
N ARG A 60 -8.30 5.96 11.98
CA ARG A 60 -7.35 5.75 10.88
C ARG A 60 -6.84 4.31 10.85
N GLN A 61 -6.52 3.74 12.01
CA GLN A 61 -6.10 2.35 12.13
C GLN A 61 -7.22 1.39 11.69
N ASP A 62 -8.43 1.59 12.18
CA ASP A 62 -9.60 0.77 11.84
C ASP A 62 -9.87 0.80 10.32
N ARG A 63 -9.78 1.99 9.71
CA ARG A 63 -9.93 2.14 8.26
C ARG A 63 -8.82 1.42 7.49
N GLN A 64 -7.58 1.44 7.98
CA GLN A 64 -6.50 0.70 7.35
C GLN A 64 -6.75 -0.81 7.42
N THR A 65 -7.11 -1.34 8.59
CA THR A 65 -7.44 -2.76 8.76
C THR A 65 -8.63 -3.18 7.91
N GLN A 66 -9.66 -2.34 7.82
CA GLN A 66 -10.83 -2.60 6.96
C GLN A 66 -10.43 -2.66 5.49
N MET A 67 -9.59 -1.74 5.03
CA MET A 67 -9.08 -1.72 3.65
C MET A 67 -8.26 -2.96 3.32
N GLU A 68 -7.37 -3.38 4.23
CA GLU A 68 -6.57 -4.61 4.08
C GLU A 68 -7.47 -5.85 4.01
N THR A 69 -8.46 -5.94 4.88
CA THR A 69 -9.44 -7.05 4.90
C THR A 69 -10.25 -7.11 3.60
N GLN A 70 -10.76 -5.97 3.13
CA GLN A 70 -11.52 -5.90 1.87
C GLN A 70 -10.66 -6.26 0.67
N PHE A 71 -9.40 -5.86 0.66
CA PHE A 71 -8.46 -6.20 -0.39
C PHE A 71 -8.20 -7.72 -0.43
N GLU A 72 -7.91 -8.34 0.71
CA GLU A 72 -7.71 -9.80 0.79
C GLU A 72 -8.98 -10.59 0.42
N ALA A 73 -10.16 -10.10 0.81
CA ALA A 73 -11.44 -10.69 0.43
C ALA A 73 -11.65 -10.62 -1.10
N LYS A 74 -11.35 -9.47 -1.72
CA LYS A 74 -11.42 -9.30 -3.18
C LYS A 74 -10.48 -10.26 -3.90
N LEU A 75 -9.23 -10.37 -3.47
CA LEU A 75 -8.27 -11.31 -4.07
C LEU A 75 -8.74 -12.76 -3.91
N SER A 76 -9.30 -13.11 -2.75
CA SER A 76 -9.87 -14.44 -2.53
C SER A 76 -11.05 -14.73 -3.46
N GLN A 77 -11.87 -13.72 -3.77
CA GLN A 77 -12.92 -13.85 -4.78
C GLN A 77 -12.33 -14.00 -6.19
N ASP A 78 -11.31 -13.22 -6.54
CA ASP A 78 -10.67 -13.33 -7.85
C ASP A 78 -9.92 -14.68 -8.04
N VAL A 79 -9.49 -15.33 -6.95
CA VAL A 79 -9.02 -16.73 -6.96
C VAL A 79 -10.18 -17.69 -7.24
N LYS A 80 -11.31 -17.55 -6.56
CA LYS A 80 -12.51 -18.38 -6.79
C LYS A 80 -13.03 -18.23 -8.22
N ASP A 81 -12.99 -17.02 -8.76
CA ASP A 81 -13.38 -16.69 -10.13
C ASP A 81 -12.34 -17.18 -11.18
N GLY A 82 -11.20 -17.74 -10.74
CA GLY A 82 -10.14 -18.22 -11.62
C GLY A 82 -9.37 -17.14 -12.36
N LYS A 83 -9.51 -15.87 -11.98
CA LYS A 83 -8.80 -14.73 -12.60
C LYS A 83 -7.34 -14.66 -12.16
N ILE A 84 -7.04 -15.14 -10.96
CA ILE A 84 -5.70 -15.27 -10.41
C ILE A 84 -5.56 -16.61 -9.68
N THR A 85 -4.34 -17.08 -9.49
CA THR A 85 -4.06 -18.27 -8.66
C THR A 85 -3.85 -17.88 -7.19
N GLU A 86 -3.93 -18.85 -6.27
CA GLU A 86 -3.60 -18.60 -4.86
C GLU A 86 -2.14 -18.11 -4.70
N ALA A 87 -1.21 -18.63 -5.50
CA ALA A 87 0.17 -18.16 -5.52
C ALA A 87 0.27 -16.68 -5.94
N GLN A 88 -0.48 -16.27 -6.96
CA GLN A 88 -0.53 -14.87 -7.39
C GLN A 88 -1.15 -13.97 -6.32
N LYS A 89 -2.20 -14.41 -5.62
CA LYS A 89 -2.75 -13.69 -4.48
C LYS A 89 -1.69 -13.42 -3.41
N GLN A 90 -0.89 -14.43 -3.03
CA GLN A 90 0.18 -14.25 -2.05
C GLN A 90 1.25 -13.25 -2.53
N LEU A 91 1.64 -13.32 -3.80
CA LEU A 91 2.56 -12.35 -4.41
C LEU A 91 2.01 -10.92 -4.38
N ILE A 92 0.72 -10.74 -4.70
CA ILE A 92 0.05 -9.44 -4.66
C ILE A 92 0.04 -8.88 -3.23
N ILE A 93 -0.34 -9.69 -2.23
CA ILE A 93 -0.35 -9.26 -0.82
C ILE A 93 1.04 -8.84 -0.37
N ALA A 94 2.06 -9.65 -0.67
CA ALA A 94 3.44 -9.33 -0.33
C ALA A 94 3.90 -8.03 -0.99
N LYS A 95 3.63 -7.86 -2.29
CA LYS A 95 4.03 -6.65 -3.02
C LYS A 95 3.29 -5.41 -2.55
N HIS A 96 2.01 -5.52 -2.17
CA HIS A 96 1.25 -4.40 -1.62
C HIS A 96 1.83 -3.93 -0.28
N LYS A 97 2.26 -4.85 0.59
CA LYS A 97 2.95 -4.51 1.86
C LYS A 97 4.28 -3.81 1.60
N GLU A 98 5.09 -4.32 0.66
CA GLU A 98 6.34 -3.67 0.24
C GLU A 98 6.10 -2.25 -0.27
N LEU A 99 5.10 -2.06 -1.14
CA LEU A 99 4.73 -0.76 -1.67
C LEU A 99 4.21 0.22 -0.62
N ALA A 100 3.50 -0.26 0.41
CA ALA A 100 3.06 0.56 1.52
C ALA A 100 4.26 1.13 2.31
N VAL A 101 5.26 0.29 2.59
CA VAL A 101 6.51 0.70 3.25
C VAL A 101 7.29 1.69 2.37
N ASN A 102 7.43 1.39 1.08
CA ASN A 102 8.14 2.27 0.15
C ASN A 102 7.45 3.63 -0.01
N ARG A 103 6.11 3.66 -0.02
CA ARG A 103 5.33 4.91 -0.07
C ARG A 103 5.59 5.79 1.15
N GLN A 104 5.77 5.21 2.33
CA GLN A 104 6.11 5.97 3.53
C GLN A 104 7.49 6.62 3.40
N LYS A 105 8.50 5.84 2.97
CA LYS A 105 9.85 6.36 2.70
C LYS A 105 9.86 7.43 1.61
N TYR A 106 9.10 7.22 0.54
CA TYR A 106 8.97 8.17 -0.57
C TYR A 106 8.37 9.50 -0.11
N LYS A 107 7.36 9.49 0.77
CA LYS A 107 6.80 10.73 1.34
C LYS A 107 7.85 11.57 2.06
N GLU A 108 8.82 10.93 2.71
CA GLU A 108 9.91 11.63 3.38
C GLU A 108 10.91 12.19 2.37
N SER A 109 11.30 11.41 1.36
CA SER A 109 12.22 11.86 0.30
C SER A 109 11.62 12.98 -0.56
N LEU A 110 10.31 13.00 -0.76
CA LEU A 110 9.61 14.04 -1.53
C LEU A 110 9.87 15.47 -1.02
N LYS A 111 10.11 15.63 0.29
CA LYS A 111 10.35 16.93 0.92
C LYS A 111 11.59 17.63 0.38
N SER A 112 12.58 16.87 -0.09
CA SER A 112 13.85 17.39 -0.59
C SER A 112 14.02 17.29 -2.12
N MET A 113 13.09 16.65 -2.83
CA MET A 113 13.20 16.44 -4.28
C MET A 113 12.56 17.57 -5.11
N THR A 114 13.20 17.92 -6.21
CA THR A 114 12.64 18.81 -7.25
C THR A 114 11.53 18.12 -8.04
N ALA A 115 10.71 18.89 -8.77
CA ALA A 115 9.63 18.34 -9.58
C ALA A 115 10.12 17.29 -10.60
N ASP A 116 11.25 17.55 -11.27
CA ASP A 116 11.84 16.64 -12.25
C ASP A 116 12.34 15.35 -11.59
N GLN A 117 13.03 15.46 -10.45
CA GLN A 117 13.46 14.29 -9.69
C GLN A 117 12.27 13.43 -9.26
N ARG A 118 11.18 14.05 -8.79
CA ARG A 118 9.94 13.33 -8.43
C ARG A 118 9.35 12.60 -9.63
N LYS A 119 9.33 13.24 -10.81
CA LYS A 119 8.83 12.64 -12.04
C LYS A 119 9.67 11.42 -12.43
N THR A 120 10.99 11.57 -12.49
CA THR A 120 11.91 10.47 -12.81
C THR A 120 11.78 9.30 -11.83
N THR A 121 11.66 9.58 -10.52
CA THR A 121 11.46 8.50 -9.54
C THR A 121 10.14 7.77 -9.72
N ARG A 122 9.03 8.48 -9.99
CA ARG A 122 7.74 7.82 -10.25
C ARG A 122 7.74 7.00 -11.54
N GLU A 123 8.40 7.48 -12.58
CA GLU A 123 8.55 6.74 -13.84
C GLU A 123 9.35 5.46 -13.62
N LYS A 124 10.43 5.52 -12.84
CA LYS A 124 11.19 4.35 -12.44
C LYS A 124 10.35 3.36 -11.65
N GLU A 125 9.67 3.80 -10.59
CA GLU A 125 8.80 2.94 -9.77
C GLU A 125 7.70 2.28 -10.60
N LYS A 126 7.10 3.03 -11.53
CA LYS A 126 6.12 2.50 -12.48
C LYS A 126 6.75 1.38 -13.32
N ASN A 127 7.87 1.63 -13.98
CA ASN A 127 8.54 0.64 -14.84
C ASN A 127 8.95 -0.62 -14.06
N ASP A 128 9.45 -0.46 -12.84
CA ASP A 128 9.82 -1.56 -11.96
C ASP A 128 8.60 -2.42 -11.61
N LEU A 129 7.45 -1.77 -11.35
CA LEU A 129 6.18 -2.45 -11.09
C LEU A 129 5.60 -3.14 -12.33
N GLU A 130 5.66 -2.51 -13.50
CA GLU A 130 5.23 -3.14 -14.76
C GLU A 130 6.05 -4.39 -15.06
N THR A 131 7.36 -4.32 -14.84
CA THR A 131 8.27 -5.46 -15.03
C THR A 131 7.93 -6.59 -14.06
N TRP A 132 7.79 -6.27 -12.77
CA TRP A 132 7.41 -7.25 -11.75
C TRP A 132 6.06 -7.90 -12.07
N ALA A 133 5.07 -7.12 -12.48
CA ALA A 133 3.73 -7.61 -12.78
C ALA A 133 3.74 -8.57 -13.99
N LYS A 134 4.45 -8.21 -15.07
CA LYS A 134 4.63 -9.07 -16.26
C LYS A 134 5.32 -10.38 -15.92
N GLN A 135 6.41 -10.34 -15.14
CA GLN A 135 7.17 -11.53 -14.73
C GLN A 135 6.33 -12.52 -13.93
N ASN A 136 5.35 -12.02 -13.15
CA ASN A 136 4.47 -12.84 -12.32
C ASN A 136 3.10 -13.10 -12.96
N ASN A 137 2.90 -12.67 -14.22
CA ASN A 137 1.63 -12.74 -14.94
C ASN A 137 0.45 -12.14 -14.16
N ILE A 138 0.69 -11.03 -13.46
CA ILE A 138 -0.28 -10.30 -12.63
C ILE A 138 -0.67 -9.01 -13.34
N ASP A 139 -1.95 -8.69 -13.35
CA ASP A 139 -2.44 -7.41 -13.85
C ASP A 139 -2.08 -6.28 -12.87
N LEU A 140 -1.50 -5.19 -13.39
CA LEU A 140 -1.13 -4.00 -12.63
C LEU A 140 -2.28 -3.41 -11.79
N LYS A 141 -3.53 -3.63 -12.19
CA LYS A 141 -4.70 -3.17 -11.43
C LYS A 141 -4.72 -3.67 -9.97
N TYR A 142 -4.04 -4.79 -9.69
CA TYR A 142 -3.95 -5.34 -8.33
C TYR A 142 -2.93 -4.61 -7.44
N LEU A 143 -2.02 -3.83 -8.02
CA LEU A 143 -0.95 -3.12 -7.30
C LEU A 143 -1.23 -1.63 -7.14
N TYR A 144 -1.98 -1.05 -8.07
CA TYR A 144 -2.43 0.33 -7.99
C TYR A 144 -3.69 0.45 -7.14
N GLY A 145 -3.52 0.36 -5.82
CA GLY A 145 -4.49 0.75 -4.80
C GLY A 145 -5.93 0.37 -5.15
N GLY A 146 -6.23 -0.92 -5.09
CA GLY A 146 -7.51 -1.50 -5.46
C GLY A 146 -8.72 -0.88 -4.74
N LEU A 147 -9.23 0.21 -5.30
CA LEU A 147 -10.58 0.76 -5.17
C LEU A 147 -10.78 1.59 -6.45
N GLY A 148 -11.87 1.34 -7.16
CA GLY A 148 -12.11 1.87 -8.50
C GLY A 148 -11.88 3.38 -8.67
N ASN A 149 -11.53 3.76 -9.89
CA ASN A 149 -11.69 5.13 -10.41
C ASN A 149 -11.07 6.26 -9.57
N GLY A 150 -9.86 6.04 -9.03
CA GLY A 150 -9.17 7.01 -8.18
C GLY A 150 -7.95 7.72 -8.79
N PHE A 151 -7.59 7.48 -10.06
CA PHE A 151 -6.80 8.48 -10.78
C PHE A 151 -7.72 9.66 -11.05
N GLY A 152 -7.84 10.52 -10.04
CA GLY A 152 -8.45 11.82 -10.19
C GLY A 152 -7.89 12.44 -11.46
N ARG A 153 -8.76 12.55 -12.46
CA ARG A 153 -8.73 13.62 -13.44
C ARG A 153 -8.74 14.91 -12.62
N GLY A 154 -7.57 15.31 -12.15
CA GLY A 154 -7.30 16.66 -11.73
C GLY A 154 -7.54 17.51 -12.95
N HIS A 155 -8.59 18.32 -12.85
CA HIS A 155 -8.98 19.39 -13.76
C HIS A 155 -7.80 20.01 -14.51
N GLY A 156 -8.02 20.26 -15.80
CA GLY A 156 -7.06 20.99 -16.61
C GLY A 156 -6.67 22.32 -15.99
N MET A 157 -5.42 22.68 -16.16
CA MET A 157 -5.06 24.06 -16.43
C MET A 157 -4.61 24.08 -17.89
N LYS A 158 -5.53 24.56 -18.74
CA LYS A 158 -5.15 25.32 -19.93
C LYS A 158 -4.59 26.65 -19.45
#